data_AF-A0A7L1DWA0-F1
#
_entry.id   AF-A0A7L1DWA0-F1
#
_cell.length_a   1.000
_cell.length_b   1.000
_cell.length_c   1.000
_cell.angle_alpha   90.00
_cell.angle_beta   90.00
_cell.angle_gamma   90.00
#
_symmetry.space_group_name_H-M   'P 1'
#
loop_
_entity.id
_entity.type
_entity.pdbx_description
1 polymer ?
#
loop_
_entity_poly.entity_id
_entity_poly.type
_entity_poly.pdbx_seq_one_letter_code
_entity_poly.pdbx_strand_id
1 'polypeptide(L)'
;LNAAPVRAPRQRVRFLPAPAPGGGGAVELVAARVPVLADHPLVRGPRFKKLKIGAGHRLDVKASGVFVLGIGHGNKLLTDLYNCHLTKVYIVGGLFGKATDDFSDTGNLVEKTTFDHITREKLERILAVIQGTNQKALLVYSNIDMKTQEAYELAVKGLIRPMGKCPPIITAVRCLQFALPEFQL
;
A
#
# COMPACT_ATOMS: atom_id res chain seq x y z
N LEU A 1 -13.59 29.84 33.75
CA LEU A 1 -14.71 28.91 34.05
C LEU A 1 -14.53 27.47 33.53
N ASN A 2 -13.49 27.12 32.75
CA ASN A 2 -13.23 25.73 32.34
C ASN A 2 -11.78 25.28 32.66
N ALA A 3 -11.43 25.23 33.95
CA ALA A 3 -10.14 24.73 34.43
C ALA A 3 -10.22 23.29 34.98
N ALA A 4 -11.34 22.60 34.77
CA ALA A 4 -11.51 21.23 35.24
C ALA A 4 -10.64 20.28 34.39
N PRO A 5 -9.84 19.40 35.02
CA PRO A 5 -9.05 18.42 34.28
C PRO A 5 -9.96 17.51 33.46
N VAL A 6 -9.53 17.24 32.23
CA VAL A 6 -10.29 16.41 31.28
C VAL A 6 -10.47 15.01 31.85
N ARG A 7 -11.72 14.57 31.98
CA ARG A 7 -12.07 13.27 32.56
C ARG A 7 -11.42 12.14 31.77
N ALA A 8 -10.71 11.25 32.46
CA ALA A 8 -10.12 10.06 31.84
C ALA A 8 -11.21 9.18 31.18
N PRO A 9 -10.89 8.50 30.06
CA PRO A 9 -11.84 7.62 29.38
C PRO A 9 -12.38 6.55 30.33
N ARG A 10 -13.67 6.23 30.21
CA ARG A 10 -14.26 5.12 30.98
C ARG A 10 -13.54 3.82 30.61
N GLN A 11 -13.34 2.96 31.60
CA GLN A 11 -12.74 1.64 31.41
C GLN A 11 -13.85 0.62 31.15
N ARG A 12 -13.62 -0.35 30.27
CA ARG A 12 -14.47 -1.54 30.11
C ARG A 12 -13.63 -2.80 30.17
N VAL A 13 -14.19 -3.89 30.66
CA VAL A 13 -13.54 -5.20 30.60
C VAL A 13 -13.72 -5.78 29.19
N ARG A 14 -12.62 -6.21 28.57
CA ARG A 14 -12.62 -7.02 27.35
C ARG A 14 -11.74 -8.24 27.57
N PHE A 15 -12.17 -9.37 27.01
CA PHE A 15 -11.36 -10.57 26.95
C PHE A 15 -10.46 -10.47 25.72
N LEU A 16 -9.14 -10.46 25.94
CA LEU A 16 -8.13 -10.38 24.89
C LEU A 16 -7.42 -11.72 24.75
N PRO A 17 -7.08 -12.14 23.51
CA PRO A 17 -6.31 -13.35 23.29
C PRO A 17 -4.89 -13.18 23.85
N ALA A 18 -4.46 -14.09 24.71
CA ALA A 18 -3.10 -14.18 25.21
C ALA A 18 -2.52 -15.58 24.90
N PRO A 19 -1.22 -15.68 24.59
CA PRO A 19 -0.58 -16.97 24.40
C PRO A 19 -0.61 -17.76 25.72
N ALA A 20 -1.12 -18.99 25.67
CA ALA A 20 -1.14 -19.86 26.84
C ALA A 20 0.31 -20.16 27.31
N PRO A 21 0.55 -20.24 28.63
CA PRO A 21 1.89 -20.47 29.17
C PRO A 21 2.49 -21.85 28.82
N GLY A 22 1.70 -22.79 28.29
CA GLY A 22 2.18 -24.03 27.68
C GLY A 22 2.06 -23.94 26.15
N GLY A 23 3.18 -24.01 25.44
CA GLY A 23 3.35 -23.72 24.00
C GLY A 23 2.58 -24.55 22.96
N GLY A 24 1.38 -25.02 23.27
CA GLY A 24 0.51 -25.77 22.38
C GLY A 24 -0.63 -24.93 21.83
N GLY A 25 -0.36 -23.85 21.08
CA GLY A 25 -1.30 -23.15 20.17
C GLY A 25 -2.65 -22.65 20.72
N ALA A 26 -2.97 -22.92 21.98
CA ALA A 26 -4.22 -22.59 22.62
C ALA A 26 -4.18 -21.11 23.04
N VAL A 27 -5.21 -20.38 22.61
CA VAL A 27 -5.37 -18.97 22.93
C VAL A 27 -6.26 -18.89 24.16
N GLU A 28 -5.70 -18.44 25.28
CA GLU A 28 -6.47 -18.20 26.50
C GLU A 28 -7.02 -16.76 26.48
N LEU A 29 -8.28 -16.60 26.92
CA LEU A 29 -8.93 -15.30 26.97
C LEU A 29 -8.67 -14.65 28.33
N VAL A 30 -7.79 -13.64 28.35
CA VAL A 30 -7.48 -12.89 29.57
C VAL A 30 -8.36 -11.66 29.67
N ALA A 31 -9.01 -11.47 30.82
CA ALA A 31 -9.80 -10.27 31.10
C ALA A 31 -8.87 -9.06 31.29
N ALA A 32 -8.91 -8.12 30.35
CA ALA A 32 -8.16 -6.87 30.40
C ALA A 32 -9.11 -5.68 30.53
N ARG A 33 -8.75 -4.71 31.38
CA ARG A 33 -9.42 -3.41 31.41
C ARG A 33 -8.86 -2.54 30.29
N VAL A 34 -9.72 -2.18 29.33
CA VAL A 34 -9.34 -1.34 28.18
C VAL A 34 -10.17 -0.06 28.17
N PRO A 35 -9.59 1.08 27.75
CA PRO A 35 -10.33 2.33 27.65
C PRO A 35 -11.42 2.23 26.57
N VAL A 36 -12.58 2.82 26.86
CA VAL A 36 -13.64 3.05 25.88
C VAL A 36 -13.21 4.21 24.99
N LEU A 37 -12.64 3.89 23.82
CA LEU A 37 -12.13 4.91 22.89
C LEU A 37 -13.20 5.93 22.46
N ALA A 38 -14.50 5.58 22.47
CA ALA A 38 -15.58 6.51 22.19
C ALA A 38 -15.76 7.62 23.24
N ASP A 39 -15.20 7.45 24.44
CA ASP A 39 -15.14 8.47 25.51
C ASP A 39 -13.80 9.23 25.51
N HIS A 40 -12.91 8.97 24.54
CA HIS A 40 -11.60 9.60 24.51
C HIS A 40 -11.74 11.12 24.26
N PRO A 41 -10.98 11.98 24.96
CA PRO A 41 -11.12 13.44 24.84
C PRO A 41 -10.94 14.01 23.42
N LEU A 42 -10.18 13.30 22.58
CA LEU A 42 -9.96 13.66 21.18
C LEU A 42 -11.14 13.27 20.27
N VAL A 43 -12.05 12.40 20.73
CA VAL A 43 -13.25 12.05 19.97
C VAL A 43 -14.26 13.17 20.10
N ARG A 44 -14.59 13.76 18.96
CA ARG A 44 -15.62 14.80 18.84
C ARG A 44 -16.81 14.26 18.05
N GLY A 45 -17.99 14.83 18.33
CA GLY A 45 -19.22 14.49 17.63
C GLY A 45 -20.03 13.35 18.29
N PRO A 46 -21.18 13.00 17.68
CA PRO A 46 -22.09 12.00 18.23
C PRO A 46 -21.48 10.60 18.20
N ARG A 47 -21.90 9.75 19.14
CA ARG A 47 -21.52 8.33 19.14
C ARG A 47 -22.15 7.60 17.95
N PHE A 48 -21.34 7.17 17.00
CA PHE A 48 -21.78 6.33 15.90
C PHE A 48 -21.84 4.86 16.34
N LYS A 49 -23.04 4.26 16.33
CA LYS A 49 -23.24 2.83 16.65
C LYS A 49 -23.10 1.91 15.43
N LYS A 50 -23.29 2.45 14.22
CA LYS A 50 -23.16 1.75 12.94
C LYS A 50 -22.40 2.64 11.97
N LEU A 51 -21.19 2.25 11.61
CA LEU A 51 -20.33 2.98 10.68
C LEU A 51 -20.02 2.07 9.49
N LYS A 52 -20.45 2.47 8.29
CA LYS A 52 -20.08 1.77 7.05
C LYS A 52 -18.72 2.29 6.61
N ILE A 53 -17.71 1.42 6.60
CA ILE A 53 -16.36 1.75 6.15
C ILE A 53 -16.08 0.97 4.86
N GLY A 54 -15.63 1.65 3.83
CA GLY A 54 -15.15 1.07 2.58
C GLY A 54 -13.67 1.36 2.39
N ALA A 55 -12.95 0.43 1.76
CA ALA A 55 -11.55 0.63 1.38
C ALA A 55 -11.47 0.97 -0.11
N GLY A 56 -10.77 2.05 -0.47
CA GLY A 56 -10.62 2.49 -1.86
C GLY A 56 -9.62 1.63 -2.65
N HIS A 57 -8.66 1.02 -1.96
CA HIS A 57 -7.75 0.03 -2.53
C HIS A 57 -7.27 -0.88 -1.40
N ARG A 58 -6.64 -2.01 -1.75
CA ARG A 58 -6.00 -2.90 -0.78
C ARG A 58 -4.52 -2.57 -0.67
N LEU A 59 -4.00 -2.53 0.54
CA LEU A 59 -2.56 -2.55 0.81
C LEU A 59 -2.21 -3.95 1.31
N ASP A 60 -1.04 -4.46 0.94
CA ASP A 60 -0.59 -5.76 1.44
C ASP A 60 -0.35 -5.69 2.96
N VAL A 61 -0.51 -6.82 3.66
CA VAL A 61 -0.37 -6.91 5.12
C VAL A 61 1.03 -6.51 5.57
N LYS A 62 2.03 -6.77 4.73
CA LYS A 62 3.43 -6.41 4.98
C LYS A 62 3.82 -5.01 4.51
N ALA A 63 2.91 -4.33 3.80
CA ALA A 63 3.17 -3.01 3.27
C ALA A 63 2.62 -1.92 4.20
N SER A 64 3.35 -0.81 4.28
CA SER A 64 2.92 0.42 4.93
C SER A 64 2.72 1.52 3.88
N GLY A 65 1.79 2.43 4.12
CA GLY A 65 1.61 3.57 3.23
C GLY A 65 0.24 4.22 3.33
N VAL A 66 -0.12 4.93 2.26
CA VAL A 66 -1.41 5.59 2.15
C VAL A 66 -2.50 4.54 1.96
N PHE A 67 -3.54 4.60 2.79
CA PHE A 67 -4.70 3.72 2.71
C PHE A 67 -5.98 4.55 2.73
N VAL A 68 -6.69 4.60 1.61
CA VAL A 68 -7.87 5.45 1.47
C VAL A 68 -9.12 4.73 2.01
N LEU A 69 -9.79 5.39 2.95
CA LEU A 69 -11.02 4.90 3.57
C LEU A 69 -12.20 5.82 3.27
N GLY A 70 -13.30 5.24 2.80
CA GLY A 70 -14.60 5.87 2.75
C GLY A 70 -15.35 5.64 4.05
N ILE A 71 -16.09 6.65 4.51
CA ILE A 71 -16.90 6.58 5.73
C ILE A 71 -18.33 7.00 5.42
N GLY A 72 -19.30 6.16 5.79
CA GLY A 72 -20.73 6.44 5.63
C GLY A 72 -21.10 6.72 4.17
N HIS A 73 -21.58 7.93 3.89
CA HIS A 73 -21.91 8.36 2.53
C HIS A 73 -20.67 8.64 1.66
N GLY A 74 -19.51 8.90 2.26
CA GLY A 74 -18.24 9.08 1.55
C GLY A 74 -17.80 7.82 0.79
N ASN A 75 -18.34 6.65 1.13
CA ASN A 75 -18.10 5.41 0.36
C ASN A 75 -18.49 5.54 -1.13
N LYS A 76 -19.43 6.43 -1.47
CA LYS A 76 -19.83 6.67 -2.86
C LYS A 76 -18.68 7.23 -3.71
N LEU A 77 -17.80 8.03 -3.10
CA LEU A 77 -16.66 8.65 -3.79
C LEU A 77 -15.52 7.66 -4.06
N LEU A 78 -15.52 6.47 -3.45
CA LEU A 78 -14.49 5.47 -3.70
C LEU A 78 -14.54 4.94 -5.13
N THR A 79 -15.75 4.85 -5.71
CA THR A 79 -15.94 4.47 -7.11
C THR A 79 -15.37 5.54 -8.05
N ASP A 80 -15.62 6.81 -7.77
CA ASP A 80 -15.07 7.92 -8.55
C ASP A 80 -13.54 7.93 -8.48
N LEU A 81 -12.98 7.74 -7.27
CA LEU A 81 -11.54 7.64 -7.07
C LEU A 81 -10.91 6.48 -7.84
N TYR A 82 -11.59 5.33 -7.90
CA TYR A 82 -11.15 4.19 -8.71
C TYR A 82 -11.14 4.52 -10.21
N ASN A 83 -12.18 5.20 -10.70
CA ASN A 83 -12.33 5.61 -12.09
C ASN A 83 -11.36 6.72 -12.50
N CYS A 84 -10.80 7.48 -11.55
CA CYS A 84 -9.76 8.47 -11.84
C CYS A 84 -8.41 7.86 -12.25
N HIS A 85 -8.22 6.53 -12.12
CA HIS A 85 -6.98 5.84 -12.48
C HIS A 85 -5.72 6.49 -11.88
N LEU A 86 -5.80 6.87 -10.60
CA LEU A 86 -4.71 7.56 -9.92
C LEU A 86 -3.44 6.70 -9.89
N THR A 87 -2.32 7.35 -10.23
CA THR A 87 -0.99 6.77 -10.11
C THR A 87 -0.68 6.50 -8.64
N LYS A 88 -0.17 5.31 -8.37
CA LYS A 88 0.30 4.93 -7.03
C LYS A 88 1.83 4.84 -7.08
N VAL A 89 2.47 5.41 -6.07
CA VAL A 89 3.93 5.40 -5.93
C VAL A 89 4.28 4.53 -4.75
N TYR A 90 5.23 3.62 -4.96
CA TYR A 90 5.70 2.67 -3.96
C TYR A 90 7.21 2.81 -3.80
N ILE A 91 7.69 2.53 -2.60
CA ILE A 91 9.09 2.22 -2.34
C ILE A 91 9.12 0.72 -2.09
N VAL A 92 9.91 -0.01 -2.89
CA VAL A 92 9.96 -1.47 -2.80
C VAL A 92 11.37 -1.89 -2.43
N GLY A 93 11.49 -2.61 -1.33
CA GLY A 93 12.73 -3.26 -0.92
C GLY A 93 12.81 -4.68 -1.47
N GLY A 94 14.00 -5.08 -1.92
CA GLY A 94 14.24 -6.44 -2.43
C GLY A 94 15.61 -6.96 -2.00
N LEU A 95 15.76 -8.28 -2.10
CA LEU A 95 16.97 -9.01 -1.75
C LEU A 95 17.43 -9.83 -2.97
N PHE A 96 18.66 -9.59 -3.43
CA PHE A 96 19.26 -10.38 -4.50
C PHE A 96 19.65 -11.79 -4.03
N GLY A 97 19.64 -12.74 -4.97
CA GLY A 97 20.08 -14.12 -4.72
C GLY A 97 19.12 -14.96 -3.87
N LYS A 98 17.89 -14.50 -3.63
CA LYS A 98 16.83 -15.25 -2.94
C LYS A 98 15.54 -15.21 -3.78
N ALA A 99 15.01 -16.39 -4.10
CA ALA A 99 13.70 -16.53 -4.74
C ALA A 99 12.75 -17.31 -3.82
N THR A 100 11.54 -16.80 -3.63
CA THR A 100 10.47 -17.43 -2.85
C THR A 100 9.29 -17.81 -3.74
N ASP A 101 8.47 -18.76 -3.29
CA ASP A 101 7.31 -19.29 -4.01
C ASP A 101 6.20 -18.26 -4.20
N ASP A 102 6.02 -17.37 -3.22
CA ASP A 102 4.98 -16.34 -3.20
C ASP A 102 5.52 -14.92 -3.49
N PHE A 103 6.81 -14.81 -3.85
CA PHE A 103 7.53 -13.55 -4.06
C PHE A 103 7.57 -12.61 -2.83
N SER A 104 7.23 -13.12 -1.64
CA SER A 104 7.34 -12.40 -0.38
C SER A 104 8.62 -12.74 0.36
N ASP A 105 9.03 -11.89 1.29
CA ASP A 105 10.21 -12.08 2.14
C ASP A 105 10.12 -13.31 3.05
N THR A 106 8.91 -13.71 3.47
CA THR A 106 8.64 -14.87 4.35
C THR A 106 8.13 -16.10 3.61
N GLY A 107 8.05 -16.07 2.28
CA GLY A 107 7.67 -17.22 1.48
C GLY A 107 8.66 -18.38 1.62
N ASN A 108 8.26 -19.56 1.15
CA ASN A 108 9.16 -20.71 1.15
C ASN A 108 10.29 -20.45 0.15
N LEU A 109 11.52 -20.71 0.57
CA LEU A 109 12.69 -20.54 -0.28
C LEU A 109 12.63 -21.58 -1.42
N VAL A 110 12.58 -21.09 -2.66
CA VAL A 110 12.62 -21.92 -3.87
C VAL A 110 14.05 -22.04 -4.36
N GLU A 111 14.78 -20.93 -4.41
CA GLU A 111 16.15 -20.90 -4.93
C GLU A 111 17.00 -19.88 -4.17
N LYS A 112 18.29 -20.21 -4.00
CA LYS A 112 19.30 -19.30 -3.48
C LYS A 112 20.55 -19.37 -4.35
N THR A 113 21.03 -18.21 -4.80
CA THR A 113 22.12 -18.11 -5.78
C THR A 113 23.05 -16.95 -5.40
N THR A 114 24.26 -16.92 -5.95
CA THR A 114 25.24 -15.86 -5.66
C THR A 114 24.82 -14.53 -6.27
N PHE A 115 25.19 -13.42 -5.63
CA PHE A 115 24.83 -12.06 -6.06
C PHE A 115 26.04 -11.15 -6.28
N ASP A 116 27.27 -11.65 -6.08
CA ASP A 116 28.51 -10.88 -6.17
C ASP A 116 28.75 -10.27 -7.56
N HIS A 117 28.17 -10.88 -8.58
CA HIS A 117 28.27 -10.43 -9.97
C HIS A 117 27.30 -9.29 -10.31
N ILE A 118 26.42 -8.90 -9.40
CA ILE A 118 25.41 -7.86 -9.62
C ILE A 118 26.04 -6.50 -9.32
N THR A 119 25.93 -5.58 -10.27
CA THR A 119 26.40 -4.20 -10.09
C THR A 119 25.24 -3.24 -10.29
N ARG A 120 25.39 -2.01 -9.77
CA ARG A 120 24.38 -0.97 -9.92
C ARG A 120 24.06 -0.69 -11.38
N GLU A 121 25.08 -0.69 -12.25
CA GLU A 121 24.90 -0.43 -13.68
C GLU A 121 24.07 -1.53 -14.35
N LYS A 122 24.23 -2.80 -13.93
CA LYS A 122 23.41 -3.91 -14.43
C LYS A 122 21.95 -3.73 -14.03
N LEU A 123 21.70 -3.36 -12.77
CA LEU A 123 20.35 -3.07 -12.29
C LEU A 123 19.71 -1.92 -13.08
N GLU A 124 20.42 -0.79 -13.21
CA GLU A 124 19.91 0.39 -13.94
C GLU A 124 19.59 0.08 -15.41
N ARG A 125 20.40 -0.76 -16.08
CA ARG A 125 20.08 -1.24 -17.44
C ARG A 125 18.76 -2.01 -17.49
N ILE A 126 18.52 -2.90 -16.52
CA ILE A 126 17.26 -3.66 -16.45
C ILE A 126 16.08 -2.71 -16.18
N LEU A 127 16.24 -1.75 -15.26
CA LEU A 127 15.21 -0.74 -14.97
C LEU A 127 14.87 0.10 -16.20
N ALA A 128 15.85 0.48 -17.00
CA ALA A 128 15.64 1.19 -18.26
C ALA A 128 14.83 0.35 -19.27
N VAL A 129 15.09 -0.96 -19.36
CA VAL A 129 14.31 -1.88 -20.21
C VAL A 129 12.86 -1.99 -19.72
N ILE A 130 12.65 -2.11 -18.40
CA ILE A 130 11.31 -2.13 -17.80
C ILE A 130 10.57 -0.84 -18.12
N GLN A 131 11.20 0.32 -17.92
CA GLN A 131 10.61 1.62 -18.18
C GLN A 131 10.26 1.79 -19.67
N GLY A 132 11.16 1.44 -20.59
CA GLY A 132 10.90 1.53 -22.03
C GLY A 132 9.75 0.62 -22.50
N THR A 133 9.70 -0.62 -21.98
CA THR A 133 8.62 -1.56 -22.29
C THR A 133 7.27 -1.05 -21.80
N ASN A 134 7.23 -0.51 -20.57
CA ASN A 134 6.01 0.04 -19.99
C ASN A 134 5.58 1.36 -20.64
N GLN A 135 6.52 2.19 -21.10
CA GLN A 135 6.19 3.40 -21.86
C GLN A 135 5.49 3.05 -23.16
N LYS A 136 5.96 2.02 -23.89
CA LYS A 136 5.27 1.53 -25.08
C LYS A 136 3.88 0.99 -24.73
N ALA A 137 3.75 0.22 -23.67
CA ALA A 137 2.45 -0.29 -23.20
C ALA A 137 1.49 0.86 -22.85
N LEU A 138 1.97 1.89 -22.15
CA LEU A 138 1.17 3.05 -21.79
C LEU A 138 0.54 3.72 -23.01
N LEU A 139 1.30 3.89 -24.09
CA LEU A 139 0.81 4.49 -25.34
C LEU A 139 -0.23 3.60 -26.05
N VAL A 140 -0.08 2.27 -25.97
CA VAL A 140 -1.04 1.32 -26.54
C VAL A 140 -2.37 1.34 -25.77
N TYR A 141 -2.31 1.46 -24.45
CA TYR A 141 -3.50 1.40 -23.58
C TYR A 141 -4.11 2.76 -23.24
N SER A 142 -3.57 3.87 -23.73
CA SER A 142 -4.11 5.21 -23.45
C SER A 142 -5.33 5.58 -24.30
N ASN A 143 -5.73 4.77 -25.30
CA ASN A 143 -6.87 5.03 -26.20
C ASN A 143 -6.91 6.46 -26.79
N ILE A 144 -5.73 7.08 -26.95
CA ILE A 144 -5.57 8.43 -27.51
C ILE A 144 -4.79 8.29 -28.81
N ASP A 145 -5.23 8.96 -29.87
CA ASP A 145 -4.45 9.06 -31.09
C ASP A 145 -3.25 9.99 -30.86
N MET A 146 -2.05 9.40 -30.82
CA MET A 146 -0.79 10.09 -30.58
C MET A 146 -0.43 11.13 -31.65
N LYS A 147 -1.15 11.17 -32.77
CA LYS A 147 -0.98 12.19 -33.82
C LYS A 147 -1.75 13.49 -33.53
N THR A 148 -2.55 13.52 -32.47
CA THR A 148 -3.39 14.67 -32.13
C THR A 148 -2.68 15.67 -31.21
N GLN A 149 -3.12 16.93 -31.28
CA GLN A 149 -2.67 17.98 -30.36
C GLN A 149 -3.03 17.65 -28.91
N GLU A 150 -4.18 17.03 -28.67
CA GLU A 150 -4.62 16.59 -27.34
C GLU A 150 -3.61 15.61 -26.72
N ALA A 151 -3.12 14.64 -27.50
CA ALA A 151 -2.10 13.71 -27.03
C ALA A 151 -0.82 14.42 -26.61
N TYR A 152 -0.39 15.43 -27.39
CA TYR A 152 0.78 16.24 -27.06
C TYR A 152 0.59 17.02 -25.76
N GLU A 153 -0.56 17.67 -25.58
CA GLU A 153 -0.86 18.42 -24.36
C GLU A 153 -0.91 17.53 -23.12
N LEU A 154 -1.49 16.33 -23.24
CA LEU A 154 -1.51 15.34 -22.17
C LEU A 154 -0.10 14.81 -21.86
N ALA A 155 0.74 14.59 -22.88
CA ALA A 155 2.12 14.16 -22.70
C ALA A 155 2.94 15.19 -21.93
N VAL A 156 2.88 16.46 -22.35
CA VAL A 156 3.60 17.57 -21.72
C VAL A 156 3.18 17.75 -20.26
N LYS A 157 1.89 17.58 -19.95
CA LYS A 157 1.36 17.64 -18.58
C LYS A 157 1.62 16.35 -17.76
N GLY A 158 2.13 15.28 -18.37
CA GLY A 158 2.31 13.98 -17.70
C GLY A 158 0.98 13.29 -17.33
N LEU A 159 -0.09 13.60 -18.05
CA LEU A 159 -1.45 13.12 -17.82
C LEU A 159 -1.84 11.93 -18.69
N ILE A 160 -0.92 11.39 -19.50
CA ILE A 160 -1.15 10.13 -20.19
C ILE A 160 -1.33 9.02 -19.14
N ARG A 161 -2.44 8.31 -19.26
CA ARG A 161 -2.86 7.23 -18.37
C ARG A 161 -3.52 6.14 -19.22
N PRO A 162 -3.50 4.88 -18.78
CA PRO A 162 -4.30 3.84 -19.42
C PRO A 162 -5.78 4.17 -19.27
N MET A 163 -6.52 4.13 -20.38
CA MET A 163 -7.96 4.42 -20.41
C MET A 163 -8.73 3.11 -20.61
N GLY A 164 -8.88 2.36 -19.51
CA GLY A 164 -9.62 1.10 -19.48
C GLY A 164 -8.84 -0.06 -18.88
N LYS A 165 -9.28 -1.28 -19.21
CA LYS A 165 -8.65 -2.50 -18.71
C LYS A 165 -7.29 -2.71 -19.37
N CYS A 166 -6.25 -2.69 -18.56
CA CYS A 166 -4.86 -2.88 -18.98
C CYS A 166 -4.12 -3.76 -17.96
N PRO A 167 -3.02 -4.43 -18.36
CA PRO A 167 -2.08 -4.98 -17.41
C PRO A 167 -1.47 -3.85 -16.54
N PRO A 168 -0.87 -4.17 -15.38
CA PRO A 168 -0.15 -3.19 -14.59
C PRO A 168 0.92 -2.48 -15.43
N ILE A 169 0.89 -1.14 -15.45
CA ILE A 169 1.84 -0.32 -16.19
C ILE A 169 2.66 0.51 -15.21
N ILE A 170 3.98 0.36 -15.30
CA ILE A 170 4.95 1.10 -14.51
C ILE A 170 5.30 2.38 -15.27
N THR A 171 4.81 3.53 -14.82
CA THR A 171 5.08 4.82 -15.48
C THR A 171 6.49 5.34 -15.23
N ALA A 172 7.05 5.05 -14.06
CA ALA A 172 8.41 5.40 -13.68
C ALA A 172 8.94 4.38 -12.67
N VAL A 173 10.23 4.07 -12.78
CA VAL A 173 10.97 3.25 -11.81
C VAL A 173 12.39 3.79 -11.73
N ARG A 174 12.97 3.81 -10.53
CA ARG A 174 14.36 4.24 -10.31
C ARG A 174 14.97 3.45 -9.17
N CYS A 175 16.29 3.39 -9.10
CA CYS A 175 16.95 2.84 -7.92
C CYS A 175 17.16 3.95 -6.88
N LEU A 176 16.67 3.74 -5.67
CA LEU A 176 16.85 4.64 -4.53
C LEU A 176 18.11 4.29 -3.74
N GLN A 177 18.30 2.99 -3.48
CA GLN A 177 19.43 2.47 -2.72
C GLN A 177 19.90 1.16 -3.32
N PHE A 178 21.22 1.01 -3.40
CA PHE A 178 21.88 -0.21 -3.86
C PHE A 178 22.95 -0.61 -2.84
N ALA A 179 22.64 -1.60 -1.99
CA ALA A 179 23.48 -2.05 -0.89
C ALA A 179 23.43 -3.57 -0.80
N LEU A 180 24.22 -4.25 -1.64
CA LEU A 180 24.19 -5.70 -1.80
C LEU A 180 24.20 -6.45 -0.44
N PRO A 181 23.36 -7.48 -0.26
CA PRO A 181 22.40 -8.03 -1.24
C PRO A 181 21.08 -7.25 -1.37
N GLU A 182 20.88 -6.18 -0.61
CA GLU A 182 19.63 -5.42 -0.57
C GLU A 182 19.60 -4.29 -1.61
N PHE A 183 18.39 -3.97 -2.08
CA PHE A 183 18.16 -2.81 -2.92
C PHE A 183 16.78 -2.20 -2.63
N GLN A 184 16.63 -0.92 -2.98
CA GLN A 184 15.36 -0.21 -2.94
C GLN A 184 15.09 0.47 -4.28
N LEU A 185 13.85 0.34 -4.76
CA LEU A 185 13.31 1.00 -5.95
C LEU A 185 12.24 2.02 -5.58
#